data_AF-A0A1I2LS48-F1
#
_entry.id   AF-A0A1I2LS48-F1
#
_cell.length_a   1.000
_cell.length_b   1.000
_cell.length_c   1.000
_cell.angle_alpha   90.00
_cell.angle_beta   90.00
_cell.angle_gamma   90.00
#
_symmetry.space_group_name_H-M   'P 1'
#
loop_
_entity.id
_entity.type
_entity.pdbx_description
1 polymer ?
#
loop_
_entity_poly.entity_id
_entity_poly.type
_entity_poly.pdbx_seq_one_letter_code
_entity_poly.pdbx_strand_id
1 'polypeptide(L)'
;MLIRRTVVPAALFLALSAGCANNTGTNTPIDAGGPIPESAVASPVAPAVSSGPVSAGPGETTLTGTVTAGVEPNCLLLKDGSGDHLLITKDAGLKAALQPGAEVTVVGRSEPELMTTCMQGKPFVVSSVAGS
;
A
#
# COMPACT_ATOMS: atom_id res chain seq x y z
N MET A 1 -28.76 48.66 5.40
CA MET A 1 -29.30 48.46 6.76
C MET A 1 -28.87 47.06 7.20
N LEU A 2 -28.23 46.97 8.38
CA LEU A 2 -27.63 45.79 9.03
C LEU A 2 -28.58 44.58 9.08
N ILE A 3 -28.11 43.33 9.10
CA ILE A 3 -27.72 42.62 10.33
C ILE A 3 -26.62 41.58 10.06
N ARG A 4 -25.51 41.77 10.78
CA ARG A 4 -24.42 40.81 11.02
C ARG A 4 -24.80 39.94 12.22
N ARG A 5 -24.57 38.63 12.16
CA ARG A 5 -24.40 37.79 13.35
C ARG A 5 -23.22 36.84 13.17
N THR A 6 -22.08 37.33 13.63
CA THR A 6 -20.85 36.62 13.97
C THR A 6 -21.04 35.77 15.23
N VAL A 7 -20.61 34.51 15.21
CA VAL A 7 -19.91 33.83 16.33
C VAL A 7 -18.94 32.81 15.74
N VAL A 8 -17.65 32.98 16.01
CA VAL A 8 -16.53 32.07 15.70
C VAL A 8 -16.10 31.42 17.04
N PRO A 9 -15.06 30.56 17.07
CA PRO A 9 -15.08 29.10 17.17
C PRO A 9 -14.80 28.59 18.59
N ALA A 10 -15.21 27.36 18.93
CA ALA A 10 -14.69 26.66 20.11
C ALA A 10 -13.68 25.60 19.65
N ALA A 11 -12.41 25.96 19.72
CA ALA A 11 -11.29 25.05 19.63
C ALA A 11 -11.33 24.07 20.82
N LEU A 12 -11.27 22.76 20.54
CA LEU A 12 -10.87 21.78 21.54
C LEU A 12 -9.61 21.07 21.02
N PHE A 13 -8.47 21.67 21.37
CA PHE A 13 -7.17 21.02 21.33
C PHE A 13 -7.11 19.97 22.45
N LEU A 14 -6.86 18.72 22.11
CA LEU A 14 -6.35 17.72 23.05
C LEU A 14 -5.20 16.98 22.38
N ALA A 15 -4.01 17.53 22.58
CA ALA A 15 -2.74 16.91 22.28
C ALA A 15 -2.50 15.78 23.29
N LEU A 16 -2.34 14.54 22.80
CA LEU A 16 -1.74 13.44 23.55
C LEU A 16 -0.35 13.18 22.99
N SER A 17 0.65 13.70 23.69
CA SER A 17 2.06 13.42 23.54
C SER A 17 2.49 12.38 24.59
N ALA A 18 2.87 11.17 24.16
CA ALA A 18 3.73 10.20 24.87
C ALA A 18 3.83 8.91 24.01
N GLY A 19 4.99 8.33 23.68
CA GLY A 19 6.37 8.62 24.02
C GLY A 19 7.31 7.82 23.12
N CYS A 20 8.55 8.29 23.02
CA CYS A 20 9.66 7.54 22.42
C CYS A 20 10.18 6.53 23.44
N ALA A 21 10.20 5.24 23.10
CA ALA A 21 11.05 4.26 23.77
C ALA A 21 12.22 3.93 22.85
N ASN A 22 13.37 4.48 23.21
CA ASN A 22 14.69 4.23 22.64
C ASN A 22 15.24 2.90 23.19
N ASN A 23 15.32 1.87 22.35
CA ASN A 23 16.06 0.65 22.69
C ASN A 23 17.34 0.57 21.84
N THR A 24 18.33 1.38 22.20
CA THR A 24 19.72 1.20 21.80
C THR A 24 20.30 -0.01 22.53
N GLY A 25 20.12 -1.19 21.97
CA GLY A 25 20.82 -2.41 22.38
C GLY A 25 22.13 -2.54 21.62
N THR A 26 23.18 -1.85 22.08
CA THR A 26 24.56 -2.12 21.65
C THR A 26 25.13 -3.21 22.55
N ASN A 27 25.23 -4.43 22.05
CA ASN A 27 26.09 -5.47 22.63
C ASN A 27 26.86 -6.17 21.50
N THR A 28 28.13 -5.81 21.38
CA THR A 28 29.21 -6.58 20.72
C THR A 28 30.41 -6.52 21.67
N PRO A 29 31.42 -7.42 21.59
CA PRO A 29 31.55 -8.67 20.83
C PRO A 29 32.09 -9.85 21.67
N ILE A 30 32.00 -11.10 21.19
CA ILE A 30 32.96 -12.17 21.55
C ILE A 30 33.24 -13.05 20.31
N ASP A 31 34.54 -13.22 20.07
CA ASP A 31 35.23 -14.00 19.04
C ASP A 31 35.41 -15.48 19.46
N ALA A 32 35.23 -16.43 18.52
CA ALA A 32 36.02 -17.67 18.39
C ALA A 32 35.47 -18.54 17.23
N GLY A 33 36.36 -18.97 16.33
CA GLY A 33 36.03 -19.57 15.04
C GLY A 33 35.81 -21.08 14.98
N GLY A 34 35.53 -21.54 13.75
CA GLY A 34 35.50 -22.94 13.31
C GLY A 34 34.70 -23.11 12.00
N PRO A 35 35.23 -23.73 10.93
CA PRO A 35 34.54 -23.88 9.65
C PRO A 35 33.57 -25.07 9.67
N ILE A 36 32.39 -24.89 9.09
CA ILE A 36 31.40 -25.95 8.83
C ILE A 36 30.92 -25.83 7.38
N PRO A 37 30.78 -26.95 6.63
CA PRO A 37 30.55 -26.93 5.18
C PRO A 37 29.06 -26.80 4.81
N GLU A 38 28.84 -26.43 3.54
CA GLU A 38 27.66 -26.68 2.70
C GLU A 38 26.26 -26.36 3.23
N SER A 39 25.67 -25.30 2.68
CA SER A 39 24.52 -25.48 1.79
C SER A 39 24.16 -24.17 1.09
N ALA A 40 24.01 -24.27 -0.23
CA ALA A 40 23.56 -23.18 -1.09
C ALA A 40 22.19 -22.68 -0.64
N VAL A 41 22.14 -21.47 -0.06
CA VAL A 41 20.89 -20.73 0.06
C VAL A 41 20.63 -20.07 -1.28
N ALA A 42 19.73 -20.67 -2.05
CA ALA A 42 19.14 -20.03 -3.21
C ALA A 42 18.56 -18.69 -2.77
N SER A 43 19.06 -17.61 -3.38
CA SER A 43 18.50 -16.26 -3.23
C SER A 43 16.98 -16.33 -3.44
N PRO A 44 16.16 -15.68 -2.59
CA PRO A 44 14.77 -15.47 -2.95
C PRO A 44 14.76 -14.62 -4.22
N VAL A 45 14.28 -15.21 -5.31
CA VAL A 45 13.98 -14.49 -6.54
C VAL A 45 12.90 -13.48 -6.19
N ALA A 46 13.28 -12.23 -5.98
CA ALA A 46 12.32 -11.14 -5.90
C ALA A 46 11.48 -11.18 -7.18
N PRO A 47 10.15 -11.10 -7.11
CA PRO A 47 9.35 -10.96 -8.32
C PRO A 47 9.87 -9.73 -9.06
N ALA A 48 10.25 -9.91 -10.32
CA ALA A 48 10.74 -8.84 -11.16
C ALA A 48 9.61 -7.81 -11.35
N VAL A 49 9.61 -6.77 -10.52
CA VAL A 49 8.84 -5.56 -10.76
C VAL A 49 9.40 -4.94 -12.04
N SER A 50 8.60 -4.99 -13.10
CA SER A 50 8.96 -4.36 -14.37
C SER A 50 9.15 -2.87 -14.13
N SER A 51 10.39 -2.40 -14.17
CA SER A 51 10.78 -1.02 -13.80
C SER A 51 10.52 0.00 -14.92
N GLY A 52 9.48 -0.22 -15.73
CA GLY A 52 9.13 0.63 -16.88
C GLY A 52 7.74 1.25 -16.73
N PRO A 53 7.50 2.43 -17.34
CA PRO A 53 6.17 3.03 -17.34
C PRO A 53 5.17 2.09 -18.02
N VAL A 54 4.24 1.56 -17.23
CA VAL A 54 3.14 0.73 -17.70
C VAL A 54 2.14 1.61 -18.45
N SER A 55 2.02 1.39 -19.77
CA SER A 55 1.06 2.13 -20.60
C SER A 55 -0.30 1.45 -20.52
N ALA A 56 -1.36 2.23 -20.28
CA ALA A 56 -2.73 1.74 -20.27
C ALA A 56 -3.20 1.34 -21.68
N GLY A 57 -3.84 0.18 -21.80
CA GLY A 57 -4.56 -0.21 -23.01
C GLY A 57 -5.91 0.51 -23.16
N PRO A 58 -6.65 0.27 -24.26
CA PRO A 58 -7.95 0.89 -24.50
C PRO A 58 -8.96 0.60 -23.38
N GLY A 59 -9.47 1.68 -22.75
CA GLY A 59 -10.43 1.57 -21.64
C GLY A 59 -9.81 1.09 -20.33
N GLU A 60 -8.47 1.08 -20.23
CA GLU A 60 -7.76 0.99 -18.97
C GLU A 60 -7.34 2.37 -18.47
N THR A 61 -7.08 2.47 -17.17
CA THR A 61 -6.62 3.67 -16.49
C THR A 61 -5.41 3.32 -15.64
N THR A 62 -4.51 4.28 -15.50
CA THR A 62 -3.35 4.17 -14.63
C THR A 62 -3.63 4.90 -13.32
N LEU A 63 -3.42 4.24 -12.19
CA LEU A 63 -3.54 4.83 -10.86
C LEU A 63 -2.23 4.66 -10.11
N THR A 64 -1.78 5.72 -9.43
CA THR A 64 -0.59 5.68 -8.58
C THR A 64 -0.98 6.04 -7.16
N GLY A 65 -0.55 5.23 -6.19
CA GLY A 65 -0.90 5.46 -4.81
C GLY A 65 -0.26 4.47 -3.85
N THR A 66 -0.71 4.51 -2.61
CA THR A 66 -0.23 3.60 -1.56
C THR A 66 -1.22 2.46 -1.36
N VAL A 67 -0.72 1.24 -1.39
CA VAL A 67 -1.52 0.06 -1.07
C VAL A 67 -1.78 0.03 0.44
N THR A 68 -3.02 -0.23 0.84
CA THR A 68 -3.44 -0.37 2.23
C THR A 68 -4.32 -1.59 2.40
N ALA A 69 -4.35 -2.15 3.60
CA ALA A 69 -5.27 -3.23 3.92
C ALA A 69 -6.70 -2.69 4.04
N GLY A 70 -7.66 -3.45 3.51
CA GLY A 70 -9.07 -3.25 3.78
C GLY A 70 -9.47 -3.73 5.18
N VAL A 71 -10.70 -3.42 5.58
CA VAL A 71 -11.31 -3.87 6.85
C VAL A 71 -11.60 -5.35 6.86
N GLU A 72 -11.87 -5.91 5.68
CA GLU A 72 -12.04 -7.33 5.45
C GLU A 72 -10.72 -7.98 5.06
N PRO A 73 -10.48 -9.22 5.52
CA PRO A 73 -9.22 -9.92 5.26
C PRO A 73 -9.00 -10.10 3.76
N ASN A 74 -7.77 -9.89 3.31
CA ASN A 74 -7.33 -9.99 1.91
C ASN A 74 -7.87 -8.93 0.95
N CYS A 75 -8.71 -7.99 1.41
CA CYS A 75 -9.08 -6.84 0.60
C CYS A 75 -7.91 -5.85 0.60
N LEU A 76 -7.51 -5.40 -0.58
CA LEU A 76 -6.42 -4.42 -0.76
C LEU A 76 -7.00 -3.17 -1.40
N LEU A 77 -6.66 -2.02 -0.85
CA LEU A 77 -7.08 -0.71 -1.35
C LEU A 77 -5.86 0.04 -1.87
N LEU A 78 -5.97 0.75 -2.98
CA LEU A 78 -5.02 1.77 -3.38
C LEU A 78 -5.59 3.14 -2.97
N LYS A 79 -4.87 3.85 -2.11
CA LYS A 79 -5.20 5.22 -1.74
C LYS A 79 -4.45 6.18 -2.65
N ASP A 80 -5.18 6.99 -3.39
CA ASP A 80 -4.62 8.09 -4.19
C ASP A 80 -5.35 9.40 -3.89
N GLY A 81 -5.05 10.46 -4.67
CA GLY A 81 -5.71 11.76 -4.51
C GLY A 81 -7.20 11.78 -4.88
N SER A 82 -7.72 10.74 -5.53
CA SER A 82 -9.12 10.59 -5.94
C SER A 82 -9.96 9.74 -4.97
N GLY A 83 -9.31 8.98 -4.09
CA GLY A 83 -9.94 8.20 -3.02
C GLY A 83 -9.35 6.80 -2.89
N ASP A 84 -10.19 5.87 -2.43
CA ASP A 84 -9.81 4.47 -2.21
C ASP A 84 -10.34 3.60 -3.36
N HIS A 85 -9.45 2.82 -3.97
CA HIS A 85 -9.76 1.87 -5.05
C HIS A 85 -9.52 0.44 -4.59
N LEU A 86 -10.52 -0.42 -4.71
CA LEU A 86 -10.40 -1.82 -4.35
C LEU A 86 -9.68 -2.60 -5.46
N LEU A 87 -8.49 -3.10 -5.13
CA LEU A 87 -7.63 -3.81 -6.06
C LEU A 87 -8.09 -5.27 -6.21
N ILE A 88 -8.52 -5.62 -7.41
CA ILE A 88 -9.01 -6.95 -7.75
C ILE A 88 -8.08 -7.56 -8.79
N THR A 89 -7.48 -8.69 -8.44
CA THR A 89 -6.68 -9.47 -9.39
C THR A 89 -6.82 -10.96 -9.09
N LYS A 90 -6.76 -11.77 -10.15
CA LYS A 90 -6.68 -13.23 -10.07
C LYS A 90 -5.24 -13.73 -10.22
N ASP A 91 -4.32 -12.85 -10.62
CA ASP A 91 -2.93 -13.19 -10.83
C ASP A 91 -2.17 -13.14 -9.50
N ALA A 92 -1.54 -14.27 -9.15
CA ALA A 92 -0.80 -14.40 -7.90
C ALA A 92 0.49 -13.56 -7.88
N GLY A 93 1.12 -13.33 -9.04
CA GLY A 93 2.31 -12.50 -9.17
C GLY A 93 2.00 -11.03 -8.94
N LEU A 94 0.93 -10.52 -9.56
CA LEU A 94 0.42 -9.17 -9.31
C LEU A 94 0.03 -9.00 -7.84
N LYS A 95 -0.68 -9.98 -7.26
CA LYS A 95 -1.07 -9.92 -5.84
C LYS A 95 0.14 -9.87 -4.91
N ALA A 96 1.22 -10.58 -5.22
CA ALA A 96 2.44 -10.57 -4.41
C ALA A 96 3.14 -9.21 -4.40
N ALA A 97 2.98 -8.40 -5.44
CA ALA A 97 3.51 -7.04 -5.53
C ALA A 97 2.61 -5.99 -4.83
N LEU A 98 1.33 -6.29 -4.61
CA LEU A 98 0.36 -5.41 -3.95
C LEU A 98 0.40 -5.57 -2.42
N GLN A 99 1.53 -5.21 -1.81
CA GLN A 99 1.70 -5.33 -0.36
C GLN A 99 1.27 -4.05 0.36
N PRO A 100 0.51 -4.13 1.48
CA PRO A 100 0.20 -2.95 2.29
C PRO A 100 1.46 -2.14 2.66
N GLY A 101 1.38 -0.82 2.48
CA GLY A 101 2.49 0.12 2.66
C GLY A 101 3.33 0.36 1.40
N ALA A 102 3.20 -0.46 0.36
CA ALA A 102 3.92 -0.24 -0.89
C ALA A 102 3.30 0.93 -1.68
N GLU A 103 4.16 1.77 -2.24
CA GLU A 103 3.76 2.73 -3.27
C GLU A 103 3.88 2.05 -4.64
N VAL A 104 2.79 2.05 -5.40
CA VAL A 104 2.72 1.36 -6.68
C VAL A 104 1.98 2.19 -7.71
N THR A 105 2.31 1.92 -8.98
CA THR A 105 1.50 2.33 -10.12
C THR A 105 0.82 1.10 -10.71
N VAL A 106 -0.51 1.10 -10.75
CA VAL A 106 -1.31 0.02 -11.33
C VAL A 106 -1.98 0.47 -12.63
N VAL A 107 -2.12 -0.47 -13.55
CA VAL A 107 -2.97 -0.33 -14.73
C VAL A 107 -4.12 -1.31 -14.58
N GLY A 108 -5.30 -0.88 -14.98
CA GLY A 108 -6.50 -1.70 -14.87
C GLY A 108 -7.76 -0.97 -15.29
N ARG A 109 -8.91 -1.52 -14.93
CA ARG A 109 -10.22 -0.95 -15.27
C ARG A 109 -11.09 -0.79 -14.04
N SER A 110 -11.75 0.35 -13.94
CA SER A 110 -12.81 0.56 -12.95
C SER A 110 -14.06 -0.24 -13.33
N GLU A 111 -14.55 -1.06 -12.39
CA GLU A 111 -15.70 -1.94 -12.59
C GLU A 111 -16.72 -1.70 -11.43
N PRO A 112 -17.36 -0.52 -11.37
CA PRO A 112 -18.18 -0.13 -10.21
C PRO A 112 -19.39 -1.05 -9.96
N GLU A 113 -19.87 -1.71 -11.00
CA GLU A 113 -21.00 -2.66 -10.94
C GLU A 113 -20.55 -4.09 -10.56
N LEU A 114 -19.25 -4.33 -10.38
CA LEU A 114 -18.74 -5.63 -10.00
C LEU A 114 -19.15 -5.94 -8.57
N MET A 115 -19.78 -7.11 -8.37
CA MET A 115 -20.12 -7.59 -7.04
C MET A 115 -18.85 -7.95 -6.27
N THR A 116 -18.67 -7.32 -5.10
CA THR A 116 -17.54 -7.58 -4.21
C THR A 116 -18.05 -7.94 -2.82
N THR A 117 -17.28 -8.75 -2.09
CA THR A 117 -17.50 -8.91 -0.65
C THR A 117 -16.87 -7.77 0.12
N CYS A 118 -15.70 -7.30 -0.36
CA CYS A 118 -15.02 -6.12 0.15
C CYS A 118 -15.95 -4.90 0.08
N MET A 119 -16.45 -4.45 1.22
CA MET A 119 -17.44 -3.36 1.36
C MET A 119 -16.80 -1.96 1.27
N GLN A 120 -15.65 -1.84 0.60
CA GLN A 120 -14.85 -0.61 0.59
C GLN A 120 -14.19 -0.36 -0.76
N GLY A 121 -14.05 0.92 -1.08
CA GLY A 121 -13.38 1.39 -2.28
C GLY A 121 -14.18 1.17 -3.57
N LYS A 122 -13.70 1.76 -4.66
CA LYS A 122 -14.25 1.52 -6.00
C LYS A 122 -13.57 0.30 -6.60
N PRO A 123 -14.29 -0.76 -7.02
CA PRO A 123 -13.68 -1.92 -7.63
C PRO A 123 -12.83 -1.56 -8.85
N PHE A 124 -11.59 -2.02 -8.85
CA PHE A 124 -10.60 -1.77 -9.89
C PHE A 124 -9.85 -3.07 -10.21
N VAL A 125 -10.09 -3.58 -11.42
CA VAL A 125 -9.49 -4.84 -11.87
C VAL A 125 -8.10 -4.55 -12.42
N VAL A 126 -7.08 -5.05 -11.73
CA VAL A 126 -5.66 -4.79 -12.03
C VAL A 126 -5.17 -5.75 -13.10
N SER A 127 -4.60 -5.19 -14.16
CA SER A 127 -3.95 -5.92 -15.25
C SER A 127 -2.42 -5.83 -15.21
N SER A 128 -1.86 -4.77 -14.59
CA SER A 128 -0.42 -4.60 -14.43
C SER A 128 -0.09 -3.80 -13.17
N VAL A 129 1.11 -4.03 -12.64
CA VAL A 129 1.68 -3.30 -11.49
C VAL A 129 3.15 -3.00 -11.76
N ALA A 130 3.54 -1.77 -11.44
CA ALA A 130 4.91 -1.32 -11.39
C ALA A 130 5.19 -0.70 -10.02
N GLY A 131 6.44 -0.84 -9.53
CA GLY A 131 6.89 -0.05 -8.39
C GLY A 131 6.96 1.42 -8.77
N SER A 132 6.57 2.30 -7.84
CA SER A 132 6.71 3.76 -8.00
C SER A 132 8.17 4.20 -8.04
#